data_AF-A0A6I1G8L5-F1
#
_entry.id   AF-A0A6I1G8L5-F1
#
_cell.length_a   1.000
_cell.length_b   1.000
_cell.length_c   1.000
_cell.angle_alpha   90.00
_cell.angle_beta   90.00
_cell.angle_gamma   90.00
#
_symmetry.space_group_name_H-M   'P 1'
#
loop_
_entity.id
_entity.type
_entity.pdbx_description
1 polymer ?
#
loop_
_entity_poly.entity_id
_entity_poly.type
_entity_poly.pdbx_seq_one_letter_code
_entity_poly.pdbx_strand_id
1 'polypeptide(L)'
;MTGIDVCIWAEGNLPEGEEQEIADLGMRSHVDHVVLEGAVADQAALMGVLERLHRAGMTIREFGPAGHRPEYPRHARLSVVGQVGDLLGTVLHGALVTEEPATTTAEIDLTSDDDVFDLLRRIETLGLDIRALRIGRSPGGIEHGEHRHLG
;
A
#
# COMPACT_ATOMS: atom_id res chain seq x y z
N MET A 1 10.88 23.07 4.37
CA MET A 1 11.05 21.63 4.15
C MET A 1 9.84 21.18 3.35
N THR A 2 10.05 20.73 2.13
CA THR A 2 8.99 20.18 1.27
C THR A 2 8.76 18.74 1.71
N GLY A 3 7.61 18.45 2.31
CA GLY A 3 7.23 17.08 2.66
C GLY A 3 7.00 16.22 1.43
N ILE A 4 6.73 14.94 1.65
CA ILE A 4 6.27 14.02 0.61
C ILE A 4 4.75 14.18 0.52
N ASP A 5 4.28 14.73 -0.60
CA ASP A 5 2.85 14.79 -0.89
C ASP A 5 2.34 13.38 -1.17
N VAL A 6 1.36 12.92 -0.38
CA VAL A 6 0.82 11.57 -0.43
C VAL A 6 -0.70 11.57 -0.53
N CYS A 7 -1.21 10.56 -1.23
CA CYS A 7 -2.60 10.17 -1.26
C CYS A 7 -2.65 8.68 -0.89
N ILE A 8 -3.39 8.32 0.15
CA ILE A 8 -3.53 6.94 0.66
C ILE A 8 -5.01 6.57 0.58
N TRP A 9 -5.28 5.41 -0.02
CA TRP A 9 -6.59 4.80 -0.13
C TRP A 9 -6.60 3.51 0.66
N ALA A 10 -7.46 3.46 1.68
CA ALA A 10 -7.60 2.32 2.56
C ALA A 10 -9.07 1.90 2.66
N GLU A 11 -9.33 0.60 2.59
CA GLU A 11 -10.65 0.01 2.83
C GLU A 11 -10.89 -0.22 4.32
N GLY A 12 -12.16 -0.13 4.71
CA GLY A 12 -12.60 -0.26 6.09
C GLY A 12 -12.96 1.08 6.72
N ASN A 13 -13.41 1.01 7.98
CA ASN A 13 -13.80 2.18 8.76
C ASN A 13 -12.72 2.47 9.79
N LEU A 14 -12.24 3.71 9.81
CA LEU A 14 -11.30 4.15 10.83
C LEU A 14 -12.04 4.21 12.19
N PRO A 15 -11.51 3.61 13.27
CA PRO A 15 -12.10 3.69 14.60
C PRO A 15 -12.20 5.14 15.11
N GLU A 16 -13.27 5.45 15.83
CA GLU A 16 -13.44 6.75 16.48
C GLU A 16 -12.25 7.04 17.43
N GLY A 17 -11.60 8.19 17.23
CA GLY A 17 -10.45 8.63 18.04
C GLY A 17 -9.08 8.52 17.35
N GLU A 18 -8.94 7.65 16.35
CA GLU A 18 -7.70 7.55 15.54
C GLU A 18 -7.58 8.74 14.57
N GLU A 19 -8.70 9.41 14.25
CA GLU A 19 -8.79 10.55 13.34
C GLU A 19 -7.87 11.71 13.71
N GLN A 20 -7.67 11.96 15.02
CA GLN A 20 -6.85 13.06 15.52
C GLN A 20 -5.36 12.85 15.27
N GLU A 21 -4.90 11.60 15.19
CA GLU A 21 -3.49 11.28 14.98
C GLU A 21 -3.09 11.28 13.49
N ILE A 22 -4.08 11.29 12.60
CA ILE A 22 -3.91 11.41 11.14
C ILE A 22 -4.41 12.75 10.60
N ALA A 23 -4.90 13.64 11.48
CA ALA A 23 -5.59 14.89 11.13
C ALA A 23 -4.74 15.87 10.31
N ASP A 24 -3.41 15.75 10.38
CA ASP A 24 -2.50 16.53 9.54
C ASP A 24 -2.63 16.17 8.05
N LEU A 25 -3.16 14.97 7.75
CA LEU A 25 -3.61 14.58 6.43
C LEU A 25 -5.12 14.85 6.32
N GLY A 26 -5.53 15.51 5.24
CA GLY A 26 -6.93 15.72 4.92
C GLY A 26 -7.63 14.38 4.69
N MET A 27 -8.61 14.05 5.54
CA MET A 27 -9.36 12.80 5.46
C MET A 27 -10.70 12.98 4.76
N ARG A 28 -11.01 12.09 3.82
CA ARG A 28 -12.34 11.93 3.21
C ARG A 28 -12.82 10.50 3.41
N SER A 29 -13.87 10.34 4.20
CA SER A 29 -14.50 9.04 4.43
C SER A 29 -15.62 8.80 3.42
N HIS A 30 -15.65 7.59 2.88
CA HIS A 30 -16.69 7.04 2.02
C HIS A 30 -17.28 5.78 2.68
N VAL A 31 -18.36 5.21 2.10
CA VAL A 31 -19.11 4.10 2.71
C VAL A 31 -18.23 2.88 3.02
N ASP A 32 -17.22 2.60 2.19
CA ASP A 32 -16.40 1.39 2.29
C ASP A 32 -14.89 1.67 2.36
N HIS A 33 -14.49 2.95 2.30
CA HIS A 33 -13.08 3.33 2.22
C HIS A 33 -12.82 4.74 2.75
N VAL A 34 -11.57 5.01 3.08
CA VAL A 34 -11.05 6.31 3.48
C VAL A 34 -9.94 6.72 2.52
N VAL A 35 -9.96 8.00 2.15
CA VAL A 35 -8.90 8.65 1.40
C VAL A 35 -8.21 9.67 2.32
N LEU A 36 -6.90 9.51 2.52
CA LEU A 36 -6.06 10.47 3.21
C LEU A 36 -5.19 11.19 2.19
N GLU A 37 -5.19 12.52 2.21
CA GLU A 37 -4.43 13.34 1.26
C GLU A 37 -3.73 14.50 1.99
N GLY A 38 -2.43 14.66 1.78
CA GLY A 38 -1.66 15.71 2.43
C GLY A 38 -0.16 15.50 2.29
N ALA A 39 0.63 16.17 3.12
CA ALA A 39 2.09 16.05 3.11
C ALA A 39 2.58 15.39 4.40
N VAL A 40 3.44 14.39 4.28
CA VAL A 40 4.19 13.81 5.39
C VAL A 40 5.62 14.32 5.39
N ALA A 41 6.28 14.36 6.56
CA ALA A 41 7.61 14.95 6.67
C ALA A 41 8.69 14.20 5.87
N ASP A 42 8.65 12.87 5.91
CA ASP A 42 9.61 11.96 5.29
C ASP A 42 9.02 10.54 5.17
N GLN A 43 9.83 9.57 4.72
CA GLN A 43 9.42 8.18 4.58
C GLN A 43 9.09 7.51 5.92
N ALA A 44 9.77 7.85 7.01
CA ALA A 44 9.46 7.29 8.32
C ALA A 44 8.08 7.74 8.80
N ALA A 45 7.72 9.01 8.55
CA ALA A 45 6.38 9.52 8.79
C ALA A 45 5.33 8.81 7.93
N LEU A 46 5.62 8.55 6.64
CA LEU A 46 4.75 7.75 5.78
C LEU A 46 4.52 6.35 6.35
N MET A 47 5.59 5.63 6.70
CA MET A 47 5.52 4.29 7.28
C MET A 47 4.70 4.27 8.57
N GLY A 48 4.87 5.27 9.44
CA GLY A 48 4.07 5.41 10.66
C GLY A 48 2.57 5.57 10.40
N VAL A 49 2.19 6.29 9.34
CA VAL A 49 0.77 6.40 8.92
C VAL A 49 0.25 5.05 8.42
N LEU A 50 1.00 4.35 7.56
CA LEU A 50 0.58 3.05 7.02
C LEU A 50 0.40 2.01 8.15
N GLU A 51 1.33 1.95 9.11
CA GLU A 51 1.25 1.04 10.27
C GLU A 51 0.06 1.35 11.18
N ARG A 52 -0.29 2.62 11.37
CA ARG A 52 -1.49 3.01 12.15
C ARG A 52 -2.75 2.50 11.47
N LEU A 53 -2.91 2.73 10.17
CA LEU A 53 -4.07 2.25 9.41
C LEU A 53 -4.21 0.73 9.51
N HIS A 54 -3.10 0.00 9.40
CA HIS A 54 -3.10 -1.45 9.57
C HIS A 54 -3.49 -1.90 10.98
N ARG A 55 -2.93 -1.27 12.02
CA ARG A 55 -3.30 -1.57 13.42
C ARG A 55 -4.76 -1.24 13.72
N ALA A 56 -5.32 -0.24 13.04
CA ALA A 56 -6.73 0.10 13.07
C ALA A 56 -7.62 -0.90 12.30
N GLY A 57 -7.04 -1.93 11.69
CA GLY A 57 -7.76 -2.95 10.91
C GLY A 57 -8.12 -2.52 9.49
N MET A 58 -7.53 -1.42 9.00
CA MET A 58 -7.75 -0.95 7.65
C MET A 58 -6.87 -1.69 6.65
N THR A 59 -7.40 -1.91 5.46
CA THR A 59 -6.67 -2.57 4.37
C THR A 59 -6.17 -1.52 3.40
N ILE A 60 -4.86 -1.35 3.30
CA ILE A 60 -4.28 -0.40 2.34
C ILE A 60 -4.45 -0.96 0.94
N ARG A 61 -5.09 -0.17 0.06
CA ARG A 61 -5.26 -0.53 -1.35
C ARG A 61 -4.31 0.22 -2.25
N GLU A 62 -4.02 1.48 -1.93
CA GLU A 62 -3.13 2.28 -2.75
C GLU A 62 -2.50 3.40 -1.93
N PHE A 63 -1.24 3.71 -2.21
CA PHE A 63 -0.68 5.02 -1.89
C PHE A 63 0.25 5.51 -2.99
N GLY A 64 0.36 6.82 -3.12
CA GLY A 64 1.24 7.45 -4.10
C GLY A 64 1.26 8.96 -3.96
N PRO A 65 1.84 9.68 -4.92
CA PRO A 65 1.83 11.14 -4.92
C PRO A 65 0.40 11.71 -4.92
N ALA A 66 0.21 12.87 -4.29
CA ALA A 66 -1.08 13.56 -4.26
C ALA A 66 -1.67 13.80 -5.66
N GLY A 67 -3.00 13.77 -5.78
CA GLY A 67 -3.71 13.88 -7.06
C GLY A 67 -3.71 12.61 -7.93
N HIS A 68 -3.05 11.53 -7.49
CA HIS A 68 -3.12 10.24 -8.18
C HIS A 68 -4.53 9.62 -8.06
N ARG A 69 -5.06 9.09 -9.16
CA ARG A 69 -6.38 8.44 -9.20
C ARG A 69 -6.23 6.95 -8.98
N PRO A 70 -7.17 6.31 -8.26
CA PRO A 70 -7.10 4.89 -8.04
C PRO A 70 -7.19 4.15 -9.34
N GLU A 71 -6.26 3.24 -9.54
CA GLU A 71 -6.41 2.16 -10.48
C GLU A 71 -6.50 0.90 -9.66
N TYR A 72 -7.44 0.01 -10.00
CA TYR A 72 -7.52 -1.30 -9.38
C TYR A 72 -6.71 -2.29 -10.22
N PRO A 73 -5.39 -2.44 -10.00
CA PRO A 73 -4.64 -3.50 -10.67
C PRO A 73 -5.16 -4.86 -10.19
N ARG A 74 -4.74 -5.93 -10.87
CA ARG A 74 -5.02 -7.31 -10.43
C ARG A 74 -3.96 -7.85 -9.46
N HIS A 75 -2.83 -7.16 -9.36
CA HIS A 75 -1.62 -7.54 -8.62
C HIS A 75 -1.13 -6.37 -7.77
N ALA A 76 -0.22 -6.64 -6.83
CA ALA A 76 0.45 -5.56 -6.13
C ALA A 76 1.57 -4.96 -7.02
N ARG A 77 1.52 -3.67 -7.28
CA ARG A 77 2.55 -2.92 -8.01
C ARG A 77 3.22 -1.94 -7.05
N LEU A 78 4.51 -2.07 -6.89
CA LEU A 78 5.37 -1.24 -6.06
C LEU A 78 6.29 -0.40 -6.95
N SER A 79 6.40 0.89 -6.67
CA SER A 79 7.38 1.77 -7.33
C SER A 79 8.31 2.39 -6.28
N VAL A 80 9.61 2.21 -6.47
CA VAL A 80 10.68 2.75 -5.61
C VAL A 80 11.60 3.69 -6.40
N VAL A 81 12.20 4.67 -5.73
CA VAL A 81 13.23 5.54 -6.33
C VAL A 81 14.59 4.89 -6.21
N GLY A 82 15.38 5.03 -7.27
CA GLY A 82 16.76 4.55 -7.33
C GLY A 82 16.94 3.42 -8.33
N GLN A 83 18.17 3.26 -8.81
CA GLN A 83 18.57 2.14 -9.66
C GLN A 83 18.96 0.97 -8.78
N VAL A 84 17.98 0.12 -8.45
CA VAL A 84 18.12 -0.99 -7.51
C VAL A 84 17.40 -2.25 -8.00
N GLY A 85 17.15 -2.38 -9.31
CA GLY A 85 16.42 -3.52 -9.88
C GLY A 85 17.03 -4.87 -9.54
N ASP A 86 18.36 -4.99 -9.50
CA ASP A 86 19.04 -6.22 -9.09
C ASP A 86 18.79 -6.58 -7.61
N LEU A 87 18.72 -5.55 -6.74
CA LEU A 87 18.51 -5.72 -5.30
C LEU A 87 17.05 -6.09 -5.01
N LEU A 88 16.12 -5.44 -5.69
CA LEU A 88 14.69 -5.77 -5.65
C LEU A 88 14.40 -7.14 -6.23
N GLY A 89 15.00 -7.52 -7.36
CA GLY A 89 14.83 -8.85 -7.96
C GLY A 89 15.31 -9.99 -7.06
N THR A 90 16.27 -9.71 -6.17
CA THR A 90 16.77 -10.69 -5.19
C THR A 90 15.86 -10.79 -3.96
N VAL A 91 15.24 -9.69 -3.54
CA VAL A 91 14.41 -9.59 -2.33
C VAL A 91 12.95 -9.95 -2.59
N LEU A 92 12.48 -9.68 -3.81
CA LEU A 92 11.09 -9.83 -4.24
C LEU A 92 10.97 -11.05 -5.15
N HIS A 93 10.89 -12.23 -4.53
CA HIS A 93 10.78 -13.47 -5.27
C HIS A 93 9.51 -13.50 -6.13
N GLY A 94 9.66 -13.71 -7.44
CA GLY A 94 8.55 -13.70 -8.39
C GLY A 94 8.15 -12.31 -8.90
N ALA A 95 8.90 -11.26 -8.57
CA ALA A 95 8.59 -9.92 -9.03
C ALA A 95 8.98 -9.65 -10.48
N LEU A 96 8.10 -9.01 -11.26
CA LEU A 96 8.47 -8.43 -12.55
C LEU A 96 9.02 -7.02 -12.31
N VAL A 97 10.32 -6.83 -12.55
CA VAL A 97 11.01 -5.55 -12.33
C VAL A 97 11.21 -4.80 -13.65
N THR A 98 10.79 -3.54 -13.69
CA THR A 98 11.01 -2.60 -14.80
C THR A 98 11.80 -1.40 -14.29
N GLU A 99 12.89 -1.06 -14.97
CA GLU A 99 13.70 0.11 -14.66
C GLU A 99 13.41 1.24 -15.66
N GLU A 100 13.13 2.42 -15.12
CA GLU A 100 13.16 3.68 -15.84
C GLU A 100 14.25 4.58 -15.23
N PRO A 101 14.80 5.55 -15.95
CA PRO A 101 15.83 6.44 -15.40
C PRO A 101 15.35 7.07 -14.08
N ALA A 102 16.06 6.79 -12.99
CA ALA A 102 15.79 7.20 -11.60
C ALA A 102 14.70 6.44 -10.81
N THR A 103 13.98 5.48 -11.41
CA THR A 103 12.92 4.73 -10.71
C THR A 103 12.94 3.26 -11.08
N THR A 104 12.75 2.40 -10.08
CA THR A 104 12.55 0.96 -10.29
C THR A 104 11.12 0.62 -9.89
N THR A 105 10.37 -0.02 -10.78
CA THR A 105 9.01 -0.53 -10.51
C THR A 105 9.04 -2.04 -10.45
N ALA A 106 8.40 -2.64 -9.46
CA ALA A 106 8.27 -4.08 -9.28
C ALA A 106 6.79 -4.46 -9.17
N GLU A 107 6.37 -5.49 -9.91
CA GLU A 107 5.05 -6.11 -9.76
C GLU A 107 5.19 -7.44 -9.04
N ILE A 108 4.41 -7.67 -7.99
CA ILE A 108 4.50 -8.84 -7.13
C ILE A 108 3.11 -9.42 -6.90
N ASP A 109 3.02 -10.74 -6.93
CA ASP A 109 1.85 -11.47 -6.45
C ASP A 109 1.91 -11.60 -4.92
N LEU A 110 1.04 -10.88 -4.24
CA LEU A 110 0.85 -11.03 -2.80
C LEU A 110 -0.31 -12.00 -2.53
N THR A 111 -0.11 -12.86 -1.52
CA THR A 111 -1.10 -13.89 -1.15
C THR A 111 -2.05 -13.43 -0.06
N SER A 112 -1.72 -12.38 0.68
CA SER A 112 -2.53 -11.79 1.74
C SER A 112 -2.24 -10.29 1.90
N ASP A 113 -3.14 -9.58 2.59
CA ASP A 113 -2.94 -8.17 2.94
C ASP A 113 -1.81 -7.99 4.00
N ASP A 114 -1.51 -9.02 4.80
CA ASP A 114 -0.41 -8.99 5.77
C ASP A 114 0.97 -9.02 5.09
N ASP A 115 1.08 -9.72 3.95
CA ASP A 115 2.32 -9.78 3.15
C ASP A 115 2.77 -8.39 2.67
N VAL A 116 1.83 -7.45 2.56
CA VAL A 116 2.11 -6.05 2.19
C VAL A 116 3.02 -5.38 3.23
N PHE A 117 2.71 -5.54 4.52
CA PHE A 117 3.48 -4.88 5.58
C PHE A 117 4.84 -5.51 5.77
N ASP A 118 4.93 -6.83 5.63
CA ASP A 118 6.21 -7.54 5.62
C ASP A 118 7.09 -7.08 4.46
N LEU A 119 6.50 -6.88 3.27
CA LEU A 119 7.18 -6.32 2.11
C LEU A 119 7.68 -4.89 2.38
N LEU A 120 6.82 -4.01 2.86
CA LEU A 120 7.17 -2.62 3.16
C LEU A 120 8.30 -2.53 4.18
N ARG A 121 8.24 -3.34 5.25
CA ARG A 121 9.33 -3.44 6.24
C ARG A 121 10.64 -3.90 5.63
N ARG A 122 10.62 -4.93 4.77
CA ARG A 122 11.83 -5.40 4.09
C ARG A 122 12.45 -4.30 3.23
N ILE A 123 11.64 -3.57 2.47
CA ILE A 123 12.11 -2.45 1.64
C ILE A 123 12.73 -1.35 2.52
N GLU A 124 12.09 -1.00 3.63
CA GLU A 124 12.59 -0.03 4.59
C GLU A 124 13.95 -0.46 5.18
N THR A 125 14.11 -1.74 5.55
CA THR A 125 15.39 -2.27 6.07
C THR A 125 16.54 -2.19 5.05
N LEU A 126 16.21 -2.12 3.76
CA LEU A 126 17.18 -1.97 2.68
C LEU A 126 17.50 -0.50 2.37
N GLY A 127 16.86 0.44 3.06
CA GLY A 127 17.05 1.88 2.87
C GLY A 127 16.55 2.38 1.52
N LEU A 128 15.56 1.70 0.93
CA LEU A 128 14.99 2.07 -0.36
C LEU A 128 13.78 2.99 -0.16
N ASP A 129 13.70 4.04 -0.98
CA ASP A 129 12.61 5.00 -0.90
C ASP A 129 11.41 4.56 -1.73
N ILE A 130 10.23 4.48 -1.10
CA ILE A 130 8.99 4.06 -1.76
C ILE A 130 8.23 5.28 -2.26
N ARG A 131 7.82 5.26 -3.54
CA ARG A 131 7.04 6.34 -4.16
C ARG A 131 5.57 6.03 -4.26
N ALA A 132 5.26 4.78 -4.58
CA ALA A 132 3.89 4.36 -4.75
C ALA A 132 3.76 2.86 -4.50
N LEU A 133 2.60 2.47 -4.03
CA LEU A 133 2.15 1.09 -3.91
C LEU A 133 0.70 1.04 -4.38
N ARG A 134 0.37 0.05 -5.21
CA ARG A 134 -1.00 -0.28 -5.59
C ARG A 134 -1.22 -1.74 -5.32
N ILE A 135 -2.31 -2.10 -4.68
CA ILE A 135 -2.65 -3.48 -4.34
C ILE A 135 -3.96 -3.83 -5.02
N GLY A 136 -3.85 -4.75 -5.96
CA GLY A 136 -5.00 -5.33 -6.61
C GLY A 136 -5.73 -6.35 -5.75
N ARG A 137 -7.03 -6.52 -5.99
CA ARG A 137 -7.75 -7.69 -5.46
C ARG A 137 -7.44 -8.89 -6.34
N SER A 138 -6.91 -9.96 -5.72
CA SER A 138 -6.84 -11.26 -6.38
C SER A 138 -8.25 -11.71 -6.79
N PRO A 139 -8.50 -12.19 -8.02
CA PRO A 139 -9.82 -12.65 -8.46
C PRO A 139 -10.27 -13.99 -7.82
N GLY A 140 -9.69 -14.38 -6.68
CA GLY A 140 -9.78 -15.71 -6.09
C GLY A 140 -10.39 -15.75 -4.69
N GLY A 141 -11.40 -14.94 -4.42
CA GLY A 141 -12.34 -15.20 -3.32
C GLY A 141 -13.50 -16.03 -3.85
N ILE A 142 -13.27 -17.31 -4.18
CA ILE A 142 -14.41 -18.23 -4.26
C ILE A 142 -14.89 -18.35 -2.83
N GLU A 143 -16.05 -17.75 -2.55
CA GLU A 143 -16.85 -18.04 -1.37
C GLU A 143 -16.84 -19.56 -1.18
N HIS A 144 -16.32 -20.04 -0.05
CA HIS A 144 -16.59 -21.40 0.40
C HIS A 144 -18.10 -21.48 0.70
N GLY A 145 -18.89 -21.55 -0.37
CA GLY A 145 -20.32 -21.77 -0.38
C GLY A 145 -20.56 -23.20 0.06
N GLU A 146 -20.80 -23.33 1.35
CA GLU A 146 -21.70 -24.28 1.99
C GLU A 146 -21.66 -25.72 1.47
N HIS A 147 -21.13 -26.61 2.31
CA HIS A 147 -21.53 -28.01 2.36
C HIS A 147 -23.06 -28.12 2.43
N ARG A 148 -23.74 -28.24 1.28
CA ARG A 148 -25.07 -28.83 1.23
C ARG A 148 -24.91 -30.35 1.32
N HIS A 149 -24.96 -30.82 2.56
CA HIS A 149 -25.51 -32.13 2.86
C HIS A 149 -26.94 -32.17 2.32
N LEU A 150 -27.19 -33.00 1.31
CA LEU A 150 -28.52 -33.52 1.05
C LEU A 150 -28.38 -35.04 1.09
N GLY A 151 -29.16 -35.64 2.00
CA GLY A 151 -29.29 -37.08 2.17
C GLY A 151 -30.15 -37.74 1.11
#